data_AF-A0A958FI30-F1
#
_entry.id   AF-A0A958FI30-F1
#
_cell.length_a   1.000
_cell.length_b   1.000
_cell.length_c   1.000
_cell.angle_alpha   90.00
_cell.angle_beta   90.00
_cell.angle_gamma   90.00
#
_symmetry.space_group_name_H-M   'P 1'
#
loop_
_entity.id
_entity.type
_entity.pdbx_description
1 polymer ?
#
loop_
_entity_poly.entity_id
_entity_poly.type
_entity_poly.pdbx_seq_one_letter_code
_entity_poly.pdbx_strand_id
1 'polypeptide(L)'
;IALEMLRNRPEVRNTLRNRYRHVMVDEFQDTNQMQWELIALLGQYEEDLQQDKFFVVGDPKQSIYGFRNADVRVFQDVKALFAAGSPSTDSYEGNILLTDSFRFLPAVNKFVNFLFRQILGSDPANPFDVPYDELETRREVSGAGYIEVAFLGGEKTAADRSQEAYIARTIRSLLDGQAGERQCRVYERSGDGESPRPLRPGDIAILIPRRTHLLALESKLRQYGIPFKTIGGVGFYRRQEIFDVYHLLRYLDNPGDDIALVGLLRSPLA
;
A
#
# COMPACT_ATOMS: atom_id res chain seq x y z
N ILE A 1 1.44 -24.12 13.94
CA ILE A 1 2.40 -23.83 15.03
C ILE A 1 1.85 -22.81 16.06
N ALA A 2 1.80 -21.49 15.78
CA ALA A 2 1.38 -20.52 16.82
C ALA A 2 -0.08 -20.69 17.28
N LEU A 3 -1.01 -20.87 16.33
CA LEU A 3 -2.42 -21.12 16.64
C LEU A 3 -2.62 -22.40 17.45
N GLU A 4 -1.99 -23.49 17.03
CA GLU A 4 -2.03 -24.77 17.76
C GLU A 4 -1.45 -24.66 19.17
N MET A 5 -0.39 -23.87 19.35
CA MET A 5 0.19 -23.63 20.68
C MET A 5 -0.82 -22.95 21.59
N LEU A 6 -1.55 -21.93 21.13
CA LEU A 6 -2.55 -21.26 21.95
C LEU A 6 -3.82 -22.09 22.18
N ARG A 7 -4.20 -22.96 21.23
CA ARG A 7 -5.32 -23.90 21.41
C ARG A 7 -4.99 -24.99 22.44
N ASN A 8 -3.83 -25.61 22.31
CA ASN A 8 -3.51 -26.84 23.05
C ASN A 8 -2.79 -26.60 24.38
N ARG A 9 -2.32 -25.38 24.66
CA ARG A 9 -1.60 -25.03 25.89
C ARG A 9 -2.29 -23.89 26.65
N PRO A 10 -3.29 -24.21 27.48
CA PRO A 10 -4.01 -23.22 28.28
C PRO A 10 -3.09 -22.35 29.14
N GLU A 11 -1.97 -22.88 29.62
CA GLU A 11 -0.98 -22.16 30.43
C GLU A 11 -0.32 -21.01 29.65
N VAL A 12 0.02 -21.24 28.38
CA VAL A 12 0.59 -20.21 27.50
C VAL A 12 -0.49 -19.17 27.19
N ARG A 13 -1.67 -19.64 26.79
CA ARG A 13 -2.81 -18.79 26.46
C ARG A 13 -3.18 -17.87 27.62
N ASN A 14 -3.34 -18.40 28.82
CA ASN A 14 -3.70 -17.64 30.02
C ASN A 14 -2.60 -16.65 30.43
N THR A 15 -1.33 -17.01 30.25
CA THR A 15 -0.21 -16.09 30.47
C THR A 15 -0.30 -14.88 29.53
N LEU A 16 -0.53 -15.10 28.23
CA LEU A 16 -0.68 -14.00 27.26
C LEU A 16 -1.96 -13.19 27.50
N ARG A 17 -3.07 -13.86 27.84
CA ARG A 17 -4.35 -13.23 28.21
C ARG A 17 -4.16 -12.25 29.37
N ASN A 18 -3.45 -12.66 30.41
CA ASN A 18 -3.21 -11.84 31.60
C ASN A 18 -2.18 -10.73 31.34
N ARG A 19 -1.21 -10.98 30.45
CA ARG A 19 -0.21 -9.98 30.07
C ARG A 19 -0.79 -8.84 29.24
N TYR A 20 -1.64 -9.16 28.27
CA TYR A 20 -2.24 -8.18 27.38
C TYR A 20 -3.66 -7.87 27.83
N ARG A 21 -3.84 -6.71 28.48
CA ARG A 21 -5.15 -6.24 28.92
C ARG A 21 -6.07 -5.87 27.76
N HIS A 22 -5.51 -5.24 26.72
CA HIS A 22 -6.20 -4.88 25.48
C HIS A 22 -5.35 -5.28 24.27
N VAL A 23 -6.00 -5.55 23.14
CA VAL A 23 -5.38 -5.97 21.88
C VAL A 23 -5.90 -5.07 20.76
N MET A 24 -4.98 -4.37 20.09
CA MET A 24 -5.30 -3.56 18.93
C MET A 24 -4.90 -4.30 17.65
N VAL A 25 -5.80 -4.34 16.67
CA VAL A 25 -5.55 -4.91 15.35
C VAL A 25 -5.81 -3.83 14.31
N ASP A 26 -4.75 -3.41 13.64
CA ASP A 26 -4.80 -2.46 12.52
C ASP A 26 -4.78 -3.23 11.19
N GLU A 27 -5.23 -2.59 10.10
CA GLU A 27 -5.34 -3.19 8.75
C GLU A 27 -6.09 -4.54 8.75
N PHE A 28 -7.19 -4.63 9.50
CA PHE A 28 -7.91 -5.90 9.71
C PHE A 28 -8.43 -6.54 8.41
N GLN A 29 -8.68 -5.74 7.37
CA GLN A 29 -9.13 -6.23 6.06
C GLN A 29 -8.15 -7.19 5.37
N ASP A 30 -6.89 -7.24 5.82
CA ASP A 30 -5.85 -8.13 5.32
C ASP A 30 -5.68 -9.40 6.19
N THR A 31 -6.54 -9.57 7.19
CA THR A 31 -6.54 -10.71 8.11
C THR A 31 -7.30 -11.89 7.51
N ASN A 32 -6.83 -13.10 7.80
CA ASN A 32 -7.54 -14.35 7.47
C ASN A 32 -8.11 -15.03 8.73
N GLN A 33 -8.93 -16.06 8.53
CA GLN A 33 -9.61 -16.75 9.63
C GLN A 33 -8.65 -17.29 10.70
N MET A 34 -7.50 -17.85 10.29
CA MET A 34 -6.53 -18.43 11.24
C MET A 34 -5.86 -17.34 12.09
N GLN A 35 -5.57 -16.18 11.49
CA GLN A 35 -5.00 -15.04 12.19
C GLN A 35 -6.01 -14.42 13.14
N TRP A 36 -7.26 -14.25 12.71
CA TRP A 36 -8.33 -13.79 13.59
C TRP A 36 -8.51 -14.73 14.78
N GLU A 37 -8.58 -16.03 14.54
CA GLU A 37 -8.75 -17.00 15.63
C GLU A 37 -7.58 -16.96 16.62
N LEU A 38 -6.34 -16.85 16.14
CA LEU A 38 -5.17 -16.69 17.00
C LEU A 38 -5.31 -15.49 17.94
N ILE A 39 -5.80 -14.36 17.41
CA ILE A 39 -6.01 -13.11 18.15
C ILE A 39 -7.19 -13.28 19.12
N ALA A 40 -8.31 -13.81 18.66
CA ALA A 40 -9.54 -14.00 19.43
C ALA A 40 -9.33 -14.93 20.63
N LEU A 41 -8.44 -15.92 20.53
CA LEU A 41 -8.03 -16.77 21.65
C LEU A 41 -7.46 -15.96 22.84
N LEU A 42 -7.01 -14.72 22.65
CA LEU A 42 -6.57 -13.83 23.74
C LEU A 42 -7.72 -13.20 24.52
N GLY A 43 -8.97 -13.37 24.10
CA GLY A 43 -10.17 -12.83 24.74
C GLY A 43 -11.29 -13.86 24.85
N GLN A 44 -11.00 -15.09 25.26
CA GLN A 44 -12.04 -16.09 25.57
C GLN A 44 -12.94 -16.56 24.40
N TYR A 45 -12.46 -16.47 23.15
CA TYR A 45 -13.20 -16.92 21.94
C TYR A 45 -13.92 -18.28 21.99
N GLU A 46 -13.44 -19.24 22.79
CA GLU A 46 -14.01 -20.60 22.90
C GLU A 46 -15.30 -20.66 23.75
N GLU A 47 -15.59 -19.66 24.58
CA GLU A 47 -16.72 -19.66 25.53
C GLU A 47 -17.66 -18.48 25.26
N ASP A 48 -17.13 -17.26 25.39
CA ASP A 48 -17.77 -16.01 25.04
C ASP A 48 -16.66 -15.00 24.77
N LEU A 49 -16.62 -14.41 23.57
CA LEU A 49 -15.54 -13.49 23.22
C LEU A 49 -15.65 -12.26 24.11
N GLN A 50 -14.64 -12.00 24.93
CA GLN A 50 -14.47 -10.75 25.67
C GLN A 50 -14.19 -9.61 24.67
N GLN A 51 -15.25 -9.02 24.12
CA GLN A 51 -15.17 -8.06 23.02
C GLN A 51 -14.48 -6.75 23.43
N ASP A 52 -14.68 -6.28 24.67
CA ASP A 52 -14.07 -5.07 25.26
C ASP A 52 -12.53 -5.13 25.33
N LYS A 53 -11.96 -6.32 25.12
CA LYS A 53 -10.52 -6.52 25.02
C LYS A 53 -9.95 -6.06 23.68
N PHE A 54 -10.75 -6.01 22.63
CA PHE A 54 -10.27 -5.83 21.26
C PHE A 54 -10.63 -4.45 20.72
N PHE A 55 -9.67 -3.83 20.04
CA PHE A 55 -9.88 -2.63 19.24
C PHE A 55 -9.44 -2.93 17.81
N VAL A 56 -10.39 -3.05 16.89
CA VAL A 56 -10.14 -3.48 15.52
C VAL A 56 -10.37 -2.31 14.57
N VAL A 57 -9.39 -2.02 13.73
CA VAL A 57 -9.42 -0.97 12.72
C VAL A 57 -9.15 -1.60 11.35
N GLY A 58 -9.91 -1.19 10.35
CA GLY A 58 -9.64 -1.54 8.97
C GLY A 58 -10.69 -1.00 8.01
N ASP A 59 -10.44 -1.16 6.73
CA ASP A 59 -11.32 -0.73 5.66
C ASP A 59 -11.53 -1.88 4.66
N PRO A 60 -12.73 -2.51 4.62
CA PRO A 60 -12.98 -3.62 3.70
C PRO A 60 -12.79 -3.21 2.22
N LYS A 61 -12.92 -1.92 1.88
CA LYS A 61 -12.68 -1.38 0.53
C LYS A 61 -11.21 -1.49 0.11
N GLN A 62 -10.29 -1.67 1.07
CA GLN A 62 -8.85 -1.76 0.84
C GLN A 62 -8.32 -3.20 0.92
N SER A 63 -9.20 -4.21 1.01
CA SER A 63 -8.79 -5.62 0.99
C SER A 63 -8.27 -6.01 -0.39
N ILE A 64 -6.95 -5.90 -0.59
CA ILE A 64 -6.28 -6.17 -1.88
C ILE A 64 -5.36 -7.40 -1.83
N TYR A 65 -5.25 -8.05 -0.66
CA TYR A 65 -4.37 -9.19 -0.43
C TYR A 65 -5.07 -10.56 -0.49
N GLY A 66 -6.17 -10.69 -1.26
CA GLY A 66 -6.86 -11.98 -1.46
C GLY A 66 -5.94 -13.10 -1.97
N PHE A 67 -4.89 -12.77 -2.73
CA PHE A 67 -3.85 -13.71 -3.16
C PHE A 67 -2.97 -14.27 -2.01
N ARG A 68 -3.05 -13.68 -0.82
CA ARG A 68 -2.42 -14.16 0.44
C ARG A 68 -3.44 -14.79 1.39
N ASN A 69 -4.60 -15.16 0.90
CA ASN A 69 -5.74 -15.70 1.65
C ASN A 69 -6.36 -14.72 2.65
N ALA A 70 -6.17 -13.40 2.49
CA ALA A 70 -7.01 -12.43 3.20
C ALA A 70 -8.47 -12.62 2.77
N ASP A 71 -9.39 -12.52 3.71
CA ASP A 71 -10.80 -12.81 3.47
C ASP A 71 -11.67 -11.72 4.08
N VAL A 72 -12.23 -10.86 3.22
CA VAL A 72 -13.08 -9.74 3.63
C VAL A 72 -14.32 -10.19 4.41
N ARG A 73 -14.74 -11.46 4.26
CA ARG A 73 -15.85 -12.03 5.04
C ARG A 73 -15.53 -12.07 6.53
N VAL A 74 -14.27 -12.33 6.90
CA VAL A 74 -13.81 -12.29 8.31
C VAL A 74 -14.04 -10.91 8.90
N PHE A 75 -13.79 -9.85 8.12
CA PHE A 75 -14.10 -8.49 8.54
C PHE A 75 -15.60 -8.32 8.83
N GLN A 76 -16.47 -8.80 7.94
CA GLN A 76 -17.92 -8.69 8.11
C GLN A 76 -18.44 -9.52 9.29
N ASP A 77 -17.91 -10.73 9.48
CA ASP A 77 -18.28 -11.62 10.59
C ASP A 77 -17.90 -11.01 11.95
N VAL A 78 -16.70 -10.43 12.04
CA VAL A 78 -16.24 -9.72 13.25
C VAL A 78 -17.07 -8.47 13.48
N LYS A 79 -17.36 -7.69 12.44
CA LYS A 79 -18.25 -6.53 12.51
C LYS A 79 -19.64 -6.91 13.05
N ALA A 80 -20.21 -8.03 12.58
CA ALA A 80 -21.50 -8.53 13.06
C ALA A 80 -21.43 -9.02 14.52
N LEU A 81 -20.35 -9.72 14.89
CA LEU A 81 -20.12 -10.20 16.26
C LEU A 81 -20.06 -9.04 17.27
N PHE A 82 -19.34 -7.97 16.92
CA PHE A 82 -19.17 -6.78 17.76
C PHE A 82 -20.45 -5.95 17.84
N ALA A 83 -21.29 -5.97 16.80
CA ALA A 83 -22.62 -5.36 16.85
C ALA A 83 -23.58 -6.10 17.78
N ALA A 84 -23.51 -7.44 17.82
CA ALA A 84 -24.42 -8.27 18.61
C ALA A 84 -24.11 -8.29 20.12
N GLY A 85 -22.84 -8.05 20.50
CA GLY A 85 -22.37 -8.22 21.88
C GLY A 85 -22.48 -7.00 22.79
N SER A 86 -23.07 -5.88 22.34
CA SER A 86 -22.95 -4.59 23.05
C SER A 86 -24.29 -4.05 23.61
N PRO A 87 -24.78 -4.54 24.77
CA PRO A 87 -25.90 -3.93 25.50
C PRO A 87 -25.49 -2.99 26.66
N SER A 88 -24.20 -2.74 26.91
CA SER A 88 -23.75 -1.89 28.03
C SER A 88 -23.68 -0.40 27.67
N THR A 89 -24.47 0.39 28.38
CA THR A 89 -24.72 1.84 28.22
C THR A 89 -23.55 2.79 28.49
N ASP A 90 -22.36 2.30 28.84
CA ASP A 90 -21.21 3.16 29.14
C ASP A 90 -20.09 2.97 28.12
N SER A 91 -20.26 3.69 27.01
CA SER A 91 -19.21 4.47 26.33
C SER A 91 -18.47 3.92 25.10
N TYR A 92 -19.03 3.00 24.31
CA TYR A 92 -18.96 3.05 22.83
C TYR A 92 -19.89 1.99 22.20
N GLU A 93 -20.81 2.42 21.32
CA GLU A 93 -21.71 1.52 20.59
C GLU A 93 -20.97 0.82 19.43
N GLY A 94 -20.71 -0.48 19.56
CA GLY A 94 -20.41 -1.39 18.45
C GLY A 94 -19.45 -0.85 17.37
N ASN A 95 -19.92 -0.80 16.12
CA ASN A 95 -19.12 -0.43 14.96
C ASN A 95 -19.13 1.07 14.69
N ILE A 96 -17.97 1.71 14.75
CA ILE A 96 -17.80 3.13 14.41
C ILE A 96 -17.42 3.24 12.93
N LEU A 97 -18.21 3.97 12.15
CA LEU A 97 -17.87 4.33 10.77
C LEU A 97 -17.21 5.70 10.74
N LEU A 98 -16.00 5.78 10.18
CA LEU A 98 -15.26 7.03 9.97
C LEU A 98 -15.28 7.39 8.49
N THR A 99 -16.07 8.40 8.12
CA THR A 99 -16.16 8.91 6.74
C THR A 99 -15.27 10.13 6.50
N ASP A 100 -14.79 10.78 7.54
CA ASP A 100 -13.95 11.97 7.45
C ASP A 100 -12.52 11.65 6.98
N SER A 101 -12.14 12.21 5.83
CA SER A 101 -10.79 12.17 5.27
C SER A 101 -10.06 13.48 5.50
N PHE A 102 -8.99 13.40 6.28
CA PHE A 102 -8.00 14.47 6.47
C PHE A 102 -6.83 14.37 5.48
N ARG A 103 -6.83 13.36 4.60
CA ARG A 103 -5.72 13.08 3.68
C ARG A 103 -5.96 13.69 2.30
N PHE A 104 -7.17 13.54 1.76
CA PHE A 104 -7.46 13.92 0.39
C PHE A 104 -7.70 15.42 0.22
N LEU A 105 -7.29 15.93 -0.95
CA LEU A 105 -7.74 17.23 -1.42
C LEU A 105 -9.17 17.13 -1.97
N PRO A 106 -9.98 18.20 -1.91
CA PRO A 106 -11.40 18.14 -2.29
C PRO A 106 -11.67 17.59 -3.70
N ALA A 107 -10.90 17.98 -4.71
CA ALA A 107 -11.11 17.49 -6.09
C ALA A 107 -10.77 16.00 -6.22
N VAL A 108 -9.72 15.56 -5.51
CA VAL A 108 -9.32 14.14 -5.49
C VAL A 108 -10.40 13.30 -4.83
N ASN A 109 -10.89 13.73 -3.67
CA ASN A 109 -11.94 13.02 -2.95
C ASN A 109 -13.23 12.89 -3.77
N LYS A 110 -13.67 13.99 -4.41
CA LYS A 110 -14.87 13.98 -5.27
C LYS A 110 -14.76 12.98 -6.42
N PHE A 111 -13.60 12.90 -7.07
CA PHE A 111 -13.39 11.94 -8.14
C PHE A 111 -13.35 10.50 -7.64
N VAL A 112 -12.69 10.24 -6.49
CA VAL A 112 -12.67 8.92 -5.86
C VAL A 112 -14.10 8.47 -5.54
N ASN A 113 -14.91 9.33 -4.89
CA ASN A 113 -16.31 9.02 -4.62
C ASN A 113 -17.10 8.75 -5.91
N PHE A 114 -16.94 9.60 -6.93
CA PHE A 114 -17.61 9.43 -8.22
C PHE A 114 -17.27 8.09 -8.90
N LEU A 115 -15.99 7.71 -8.89
CA LEU A 115 -15.49 6.51 -9.56
C LEU A 115 -15.92 5.24 -8.81
N PHE A 116 -15.67 5.16 -7.51
CA PHE A 116 -15.87 3.92 -6.76
C PHE A 116 -17.33 3.63 -6.46
N ARG A 117 -18.20 4.64 -6.41
CA ARG A 117 -19.66 4.43 -6.37
C ARG A 117 -20.20 3.64 -7.58
N GLN A 118 -19.51 3.69 -8.72
CA GLN A 118 -19.92 2.99 -9.94
C GLN A 118 -19.29 1.61 -10.08
N ILE A 119 -18.14 1.38 -9.43
CA ILE A 119 -17.32 0.18 -9.62
C ILE A 119 -17.49 -0.82 -8.47
N LEU A 120 -17.61 -0.35 -7.23
CA LEU A 120 -17.79 -1.26 -6.10
C LEU A 120 -19.23 -1.75 -6.04
N GLY A 121 -19.36 -3.06 -5.95
CA GLY A 121 -20.63 -3.76 -5.90
C GLY A 121 -21.33 -3.57 -4.56
N SER A 122 -22.66 -3.69 -4.62
CA SER A 122 -23.53 -3.68 -3.46
C SER A 122 -24.49 -4.87 -3.50
N ASP A 123 -24.12 -5.94 -4.19
CA ASP A 123 -24.98 -7.13 -4.32
C ASP A 123 -24.98 -7.91 -3.00
N PRO A 124 -26.11 -7.95 -2.26
CA PRO A 124 -26.17 -8.69 -1.00
C PRO A 124 -25.99 -10.19 -1.17
N ALA A 125 -26.16 -10.73 -2.39
CA ALA A 125 -25.94 -12.14 -2.69
C ALA A 125 -24.45 -12.50 -2.84
N ASN A 126 -23.58 -11.51 -3.08
CA ASN A 126 -22.14 -11.72 -3.17
C ASN A 126 -21.47 -11.39 -1.83
N PRO A 127 -21.01 -12.38 -1.04
CA PRO A 127 -20.37 -12.13 0.25
C PRO A 127 -19.01 -11.43 0.15
N PHE A 128 -18.47 -11.25 -1.06
CA PHE A 128 -17.24 -10.51 -1.33
C PHE A 128 -17.49 -9.07 -1.78
N ASP A 129 -18.75 -8.69 -2.04
CA ASP A 129 -19.09 -7.30 -2.37
C ASP A 129 -18.97 -6.43 -1.12
N VAL A 130 -18.31 -5.28 -1.30
CA VAL A 130 -18.13 -4.28 -0.25
C VAL A 130 -18.81 -2.99 -0.73
N PRO A 131 -19.89 -2.54 -0.08
CA PRO A 131 -20.53 -1.30 -0.46
C PRO A 131 -19.57 -0.12 -0.27
N TYR A 132 -19.69 0.87 -1.15
CA TYR A 132 -18.87 2.06 -1.05
C TYR A 132 -19.46 3.09 -0.09
N ASP A 133 -18.79 3.30 1.04
CA ASP A 133 -19.05 4.43 1.92
C ASP A 133 -18.31 5.68 1.40
N GLU A 134 -19.07 6.71 1.04
CA GLU A 134 -18.50 7.97 0.54
C GLU A 134 -17.68 8.67 1.63
N LEU A 135 -16.52 9.20 1.25
CA LEU A 135 -15.65 9.95 2.15
C LEU A 135 -15.97 11.45 2.11
N GLU A 136 -15.90 12.11 3.26
CA GLU A 136 -16.03 13.56 3.38
C GLU A 136 -14.66 14.22 3.54
N THR A 137 -14.37 15.28 2.80
CA THR A 137 -13.08 15.99 2.95
C THR A 137 -13.14 16.93 4.14
N ARG A 138 -12.30 16.68 5.15
CA ARG A 138 -12.09 17.56 6.32
C ARG A 138 -10.74 18.27 6.31
N ARG A 139 -9.92 18.05 5.28
CA ARG A 139 -8.64 18.73 5.10
C ARG A 139 -8.85 20.18 4.66
N GLU A 140 -8.51 21.12 5.52
CA GLU A 140 -8.62 22.56 5.26
C GLU A 140 -7.35 23.10 4.58
N VAL A 141 -7.39 23.23 3.26
CA VAL A 141 -6.28 23.81 2.46
C VAL A 141 -6.80 24.70 1.34
N SER A 142 -5.98 25.66 0.91
CA SER A 142 -6.34 26.61 -0.15
C SER A 142 -6.43 26.00 -1.55
N GLY A 143 -5.84 24.82 -1.77
CA GLY A 143 -5.80 24.15 -3.07
C GLY A 143 -6.82 23.03 -3.18
N ALA A 144 -7.63 23.03 -4.24
CA ALA A 144 -8.59 21.95 -4.48
C ALA A 144 -7.92 20.65 -4.96
N GLY A 145 -6.70 20.73 -5.51
CA GLY A 145 -6.07 19.65 -6.27
C GLY A 145 -6.72 19.47 -7.65
N TYR A 146 -6.16 18.58 -8.46
CA TYR A 146 -6.76 18.19 -9.74
C TYR A 146 -6.39 16.76 -10.07
N ILE A 147 -7.13 16.18 -11.01
CA ILE A 147 -6.87 14.86 -11.57
C ILE A 147 -6.73 15.02 -13.07
N GLU A 148 -5.68 14.42 -13.61
CA GLU A 148 -5.44 14.34 -15.04
C GLU A 148 -5.63 12.88 -15.49
N VAL A 149 -6.52 12.67 -16.47
CA VAL A 149 -6.71 11.37 -17.12
C VAL A 149 -6.23 11.51 -18.56
N ALA A 150 -5.15 10.82 -18.90
CA ALA A 150 -4.53 10.87 -20.22
C ALA A 150 -4.84 9.60 -21.02
N PHE A 151 -5.56 9.76 -22.14
CA PHE A 151 -5.78 8.69 -23.12
C PHE A 151 -4.71 8.77 -24.21
N LEU A 152 -3.79 7.80 -24.22
CA LEU A 152 -2.73 7.74 -25.22
C LEU A 152 -3.22 6.95 -26.44
N GLY A 153 -3.51 7.67 -27.53
CA GLY A 153 -3.87 7.06 -28.82
C GLY A 153 -2.65 6.81 -29.72
N GLY A 154 -2.67 5.74 -30.52
CA GLY A 154 -1.72 5.48 -31.61
C GLY A 154 -1.08 4.09 -31.62
N GLU A 155 -0.45 3.73 -32.75
CA GLU A 155 0.35 2.51 -32.88
C GLU A 155 1.58 2.56 -31.94
N LYS A 156 1.88 1.44 -31.28
CA LYS A 156 2.90 1.27 -30.22
C LYS A 156 4.36 1.58 -30.63
N THR A 157 4.59 2.05 -31.86
CA THR A 157 5.90 2.08 -32.52
C THR A 157 6.67 3.40 -32.37
N ALA A 158 6.04 4.51 -31.99
CA ALA A 158 6.75 5.76 -31.74
C ALA A 158 7.25 5.84 -30.28
N ALA A 159 8.56 5.74 -30.05
CA ALA A 159 9.19 5.73 -28.71
C ALA A 159 8.82 6.93 -27.82
N ASP A 160 8.48 8.08 -28.42
CA ASP A 160 8.06 9.31 -27.73
C ASP A 160 6.56 9.39 -27.41
N ARG A 161 5.75 8.45 -27.91
CA ARG A 161 4.32 8.30 -27.55
C ARG A 161 4.07 7.18 -26.54
N SER A 162 5.14 6.61 -25.99
CA SER A 162 5.04 5.60 -24.94
C SER A 162 4.44 6.19 -23.65
N GLN A 163 3.77 5.35 -22.86
CA GLN A 163 3.24 5.73 -21.56
C GLN A 163 4.36 6.24 -20.62
N GLU A 164 5.52 5.61 -20.68
CA GLU A 164 6.70 5.96 -19.88
C GLU A 164 7.25 7.34 -20.24
N ALA A 165 7.30 7.67 -21.54
CA ALA A 165 7.69 9.01 -22.00
C ALA A 165 6.68 10.08 -21.58
N TYR A 166 5.38 9.78 -21.68
CA TYR A 166 4.34 10.69 -21.21
C TYR A 166 4.50 11.00 -19.72
N ILE A 167 4.62 9.96 -18.88
CA ILE A 167 4.79 10.10 -17.42
C ILE A 167 6.03 10.95 -17.10
N ALA A 168 7.19 10.64 -17.70
CA ALA A 168 8.43 11.37 -17.45
C ALA A 168 8.31 12.84 -17.86
N ARG A 169 7.73 13.14 -19.03
CA ARG A 169 7.50 14.51 -19.49
C ARG A 169 6.55 15.29 -18.57
N THR A 170 5.45 14.66 -18.12
CA THR A 170 4.50 15.28 -17.20
C THR A 170 5.18 15.60 -15.87
N ILE A 171 5.92 14.66 -15.28
CA ILE A 171 6.67 14.91 -14.04
C ILE A 171 7.67 16.04 -14.23
N ARG A 172 8.41 16.05 -15.34
CA ARG A 172 9.36 17.13 -15.64
C ARG A 172 8.65 18.48 -15.71
N SER A 173 7.51 18.55 -16.41
CA SER A 173 6.70 19.77 -16.48
C SER A 173 6.18 20.22 -15.12
N LEU A 174 5.86 19.30 -14.19
CA LEU A 174 5.42 19.65 -12.84
C LEU A 174 6.57 20.20 -11.98
N LEU A 175 7.75 19.63 -12.13
CA LEU A 175 8.95 20.09 -11.42
C LEU A 175 9.43 21.45 -11.94
N ASP A 176 9.35 21.67 -13.26
CA ASP A 176 9.74 22.92 -13.92
C ASP A 176 8.69 24.02 -13.80
N GLY A 177 7.41 23.65 -13.73
CA GLY A 177 6.22 24.51 -13.68
C GLY A 177 6.03 25.29 -12.37
N GLN A 178 7.13 25.70 -11.73
CA GLN A 178 7.15 26.51 -10.50
C GLN A 178 6.56 27.92 -10.69
N ALA A 179 6.27 28.35 -11.93
CA ALA A 179 5.63 29.62 -12.26
C ALA A 179 4.47 29.43 -13.28
N GLY A 180 3.25 29.86 -12.93
CA GLY A 180 2.06 29.84 -13.80
C GLY A 180 0.84 29.09 -13.25
N GLU A 181 -0.23 28.98 -14.04
CA GLU A 181 -1.54 28.39 -13.66
C GLU A 181 -1.50 26.89 -13.28
N ARG A 182 -0.40 26.18 -13.57
CA ARG A 182 -0.20 24.76 -13.23
C ARG A 182 0.72 24.53 -12.02
N GLN A 183 0.93 25.54 -11.18
CA GLN A 183 1.80 25.40 -10.00
C GLN A 183 1.25 24.34 -9.03
N CYS A 184 1.93 23.20 -8.95
CA CYS A 184 1.63 22.16 -7.97
C CYS A 184 2.32 22.51 -6.64
N ARG A 185 1.52 22.65 -5.58
CA ARG A 185 2.02 22.91 -4.22
C ARG A 185 1.78 21.70 -3.35
N VAL A 186 2.76 21.42 -2.50
CA VAL A 186 2.65 20.39 -1.46
C VAL A 186 2.39 21.12 -0.15
N TYR A 187 1.37 20.69 0.57
CA TYR A 187 1.00 21.26 1.85
C TYR A 187 1.58 20.38 2.95
N GLU A 188 2.48 20.95 3.76
CA GLU A 188 3.10 20.28 4.90
C GLU A 188 2.50 20.81 6.20
N ARG A 189 2.27 19.89 7.15
CA ARG A 189 1.75 20.25 8.46
C ARG A 189 2.82 20.99 9.26
N SER A 190 2.49 22.21 9.68
CA SER A 190 3.33 23.11 10.46
C SER A 190 2.50 23.65 11.63
N GLY A 191 2.72 23.10 12.83
CA GLY A 191 1.90 23.40 14.00
C GLY A 191 0.45 22.93 13.81
N ASP A 192 -0.51 23.84 14.06
CA ASP A 192 -1.95 23.57 13.96
C ASP A 192 -2.51 23.69 12.53
N GLY A 193 -1.70 24.04 11.53
CA GLY A 193 -2.13 24.24 10.15
C GLY A 193 -1.22 23.58 9.11
N GLU A 194 -1.55 23.77 7.83
CA GLU A 194 -0.71 23.35 6.72
C GLU A 194 -0.14 24.55 5.96
N SER A 195 1.16 24.53 5.71
CA SER A 195 1.88 25.55 4.93
C SER A 195 2.23 25.02 3.55
N PRO A 196 1.97 25.77 2.47
CA PRO A 196 2.34 25.35 1.13
C PRO A 196 3.85 25.47 0.91
N ARG A 197 4.41 24.50 0.19
CA ARG A 197 5.79 24.54 -0.31
C ARG A 197 5.87 24.05 -1.77
N PRO A 198 6.98 24.35 -2.46
CA PRO A 198 7.26 23.80 -3.78
C PRO A 198 7.24 22.26 -3.82
N LEU A 199 6.78 21.71 -4.94
CA LEU A 199 6.89 20.29 -5.27
C LEU A 199 8.37 19.90 -5.37
N ARG A 200 8.71 18.76 -4.76
CA ARG A 200 10.03 18.12 -4.83
C ARG A 200 9.88 16.74 -5.48
N PRO A 201 10.95 16.18 -6.06
CA PRO A 201 10.89 14.82 -6.62
C PRO A 201 10.43 13.75 -5.62
N GLY A 202 10.76 13.91 -4.33
CA GLY A 202 10.35 12.99 -3.27
C GLY A 202 8.86 12.96 -2.96
N ASP A 203 8.08 13.93 -3.45
CA ASP A 203 6.63 13.99 -3.26
C ASP A 203 5.85 13.21 -4.33
N ILE A 204 6.54 12.71 -5.36
CA ILE A 204 5.93 12.07 -6.52
C ILE A 204 6.11 10.56 -6.39
N ALA A 205 4.98 9.84 -6.33
CA ALA A 205 4.95 8.39 -6.39
C ALA A 205 4.38 7.92 -7.73
N ILE A 206 5.03 6.94 -8.36
CA ILE A 206 4.52 6.27 -9.57
C ILE A 206 4.10 4.86 -9.19
N LEU A 207 2.80 4.59 -9.24
CA LEU A 207 2.24 3.27 -8.97
C LEU A 207 2.10 2.49 -10.29
N ILE A 208 2.74 1.33 -10.37
CA ILE A 208 2.63 0.42 -11.52
C ILE A 208 2.05 -0.92 -11.06
N PRO A 209 1.04 -1.47 -11.76
CA PRO A 209 0.44 -2.75 -11.36
C PRO A 209 1.36 -3.94 -11.63
N ARG A 210 2.26 -3.82 -12.62
CA ARG A 210 3.22 -4.85 -13.00
C ARG A 210 4.59 -4.25 -13.21
N ARG A 211 5.63 -5.02 -12.87
CA ARG A 211 7.03 -4.62 -13.01
C ARG A 211 7.56 -4.65 -14.45
N THR A 212 6.76 -5.09 -15.43
CA THR A 212 7.15 -5.20 -16.85
C THR A 212 7.60 -3.88 -17.45
N HIS A 213 7.04 -2.75 -16.99
CA HIS A 213 7.34 -1.40 -17.48
C HIS A 213 8.47 -0.71 -16.71
N LEU A 214 8.98 -1.33 -15.65
CA LEU A 214 9.89 -0.68 -14.70
C LEU A 214 11.17 -0.18 -15.40
N LEU A 215 11.83 -1.04 -16.19
CA LEU A 215 13.08 -0.67 -16.86
C LEU A 215 12.89 0.44 -17.91
N ALA A 216 11.80 0.39 -18.67
CA ALA A 216 11.47 1.41 -19.67
C ALA A 216 11.21 2.76 -18.98
N LEU A 217 10.47 2.74 -17.87
CA LEU A 217 10.20 3.92 -17.06
C LEU A 217 11.48 4.49 -16.45
N GLU A 218 12.34 3.67 -15.85
CA GLU A 218 13.64 4.10 -15.32
C GLU A 218 14.50 4.76 -16.41
N SER A 219 14.54 4.17 -17.61
CA SER A 219 15.29 4.75 -18.73
C SER A 219 14.75 6.13 -19.12
N LYS A 220 13.42 6.30 -19.17
CA LYS A 220 12.80 7.59 -19.49
C LYS A 220 13.01 8.61 -18.38
N LEU A 221 12.88 8.24 -17.11
CA LEU A 221 13.18 9.14 -16.00
C LEU A 221 14.64 9.62 -16.02
N ARG A 222 15.61 8.73 -16.33
CA ARG A 222 17.02 9.12 -16.55
C ARG A 222 17.17 10.08 -17.73
N GLN A 223 16.51 9.79 -18.86
CA GLN A 223 16.56 10.64 -20.06
C GLN A 223 16.07 12.07 -19.78
N TYR A 224 15.03 12.22 -18.95
CA TYR A 224 14.49 13.53 -18.55
C TYR A 224 15.18 14.14 -17.32
N GLY A 225 16.25 13.52 -16.80
CA GLY A 225 16.99 14.03 -15.64
C GLY A 225 16.18 14.07 -14.34
N ILE A 226 15.20 13.18 -14.17
CA ILE A 226 14.35 13.10 -12.98
C ILE A 226 15.00 12.13 -11.98
N PRO A 227 15.33 12.54 -10.75
CA PRO A 227 15.83 11.63 -9.73
C PRO A 227 14.70 10.71 -9.25
N PHE A 228 15.00 9.41 -9.11
CA PHE A 228 14.03 8.41 -8.65
C PHE A 228 14.69 7.36 -7.75
N LYS A 229 13.86 6.70 -6.95
CA LYS A 229 14.22 5.54 -6.13
C LYS A 229 13.27 4.39 -6.44
N THR A 230 13.82 3.24 -6.81
CA THR A 230 13.04 2.02 -7.07
C THR A 230 13.05 1.13 -5.82
N ILE A 231 11.87 0.83 -5.26
CA ILE A 231 11.72 -0.09 -4.12
C ILE A 231 11.62 -1.53 -4.62
N GLY A 232 12.48 -2.42 -4.11
CA GLY A 232 12.50 -3.83 -4.51
C GLY A 232 12.93 -4.05 -5.97
N GLY A 233 13.85 -3.22 -6.47
CA GLY A 233 14.30 -3.23 -7.86
C GLY A 233 14.92 -4.57 -8.27
N VAL A 234 14.51 -5.06 -9.43
CA VAL A 234 15.00 -6.31 -10.08
C VAL A 234 16.43 -6.14 -10.62
N GLY A 235 16.92 -4.90 -10.67
CA GLY A 235 18.19 -4.55 -11.29
C GLY A 235 19.44 -4.87 -10.47
N PHE A 236 19.32 -5.26 -9.19
CA PHE A 236 20.48 -5.55 -8.34
C PHE A 236 21.43 -6.56 -8.99
N TYR A 237 20.93 -7.75 -9.34
CA TYR A 237 21.72 -8.81 -10.00
C TYR A 237 22.12 -8.50 -11.45
N ARG A 238 21.65 -7.38 -12.01
CA ARG A 238 21.99 -6.96 -13.37
C ARG A 238 23.02 -5.83 -13.41
N ARG A 239 23.47 -5.34 -12.25
CA ARG A 239 24.50 -4.32 -12.15
C ARG A 239 25.86 -4.91 -12.50
N GLN A 240 26.69 -4.12 -13.18
CA GLN A 240 28.03 -4.54 -13.58
C GLN A 240 28.84 -4.98 -12.37
N GLU A 241 28.76 -4.23 -11.27
CA GLU A 241 29.46 -4.51 -10.02
C GLU A 241 29.08 -5.86 -9.41
N ILE A 242 27.81 -6.27 -9.58
CA ILE A 242 27.35 -7.58 -9.10
C ILE A 242 27.82 -8.70 -10.02
N PHE A 243 27.84 -8.47 -11.34
CA PHE A 243 28.46 -9.41 -12.28
C PHE A 243 29.95 -9.58 -12.02
N ASP A 244 30.66 -8.51 -11.72
CA ASP A 244 32.10 -8.54 -11.46
C ASP A 244 32.41 -9.39 -10.21
N VAL A 245 31.68 -9.16 -9.10
CA VAL A 245 31.80 -9.97 -7.88
C VAL A 245 31.35 -11.42 -8.12
N TYR A 246 30.29 -11.63 -8.89
CA TYR A 246 29.80 -12.97 -9.23
C TYR A 246 30.83 -13.76 -10.06
N HIS A 247 31.46 -13.13 -11.05
CA HIS A 247 32.54 -13.74 -11.83
C HIS A 247 33.77 -14.06 -10.98
N LEU A 248 34.14 -13.16 -10.05
CA LEU A 248 35.21 -13.45 -9.09
C LEU A 248 34.90 -14.71 -8.26
N LEU A 249 33.70 -14.78 -7.67
CA LEU A 249 33.29 -15.94 -6.85
C LEU A 249 33.25 -17.23 -7.66
N ARG A 250 32.77 -17.19 -8.91
CA ARG A 250 32.77 -18.36 -9.80
C ARG A 250 34.17 -18.84 -10.15
N TYR A 251 35.09 -17.91 -10.42
CA TYR A 251 36.48 -18.27 -10.73
C TYR A 251 37.19 -18.86 -9.49
N LEU A 252 36.91 -18.35 -8.29
CA LEU A 252 37.45 -18.90 -7.05
C LEU A 252 36.91 -20.31 -6.74
N ASP A 253 35.64 -20.58 -7.04
CA ASP A 253 35.02 -21.89 -6.89
C ASP A 253 35.55 -22.89 -7.94
N ASN A 254 35.69 -22.44 -9.19
CA ASN A 254 36.24 -23.23 -10.29
C ASN A 254 37.18 -22.39 -11.18
N PRO A 255 38.51 -22.52 -11.00
CA PRO A 255 39.50 -21.82 -11.83
C PRO A 255 39.48 -22.21 -13.32
N GLY A 256 38.78 -23.29 -13.70
CA GLY A 256 38.59 -23.68 -15.10
C GLY A 256 37.41 -23.00 -15.80
N ASP A 257 36.71 -22.06 -15.13
CA ASP A 257 35.62 -21.29 -15.74
C ASP A 257 36.18 -20.10 -16.53
N ASP A 258 36.53 -20.35 -17.80
CA ASP A 258 37.08 -19.35 -18.72
C ASP A 258 36.16 -18.14 -18.91
N ILE A 259 34.83 -18.33 -18.82
CA ILE A 259 33.85 -17.25 -18.94
C ILE A 259 33.94 -16.31 -17.74
N ALA A 260 34.04 -16.89 -16.54
CA ALA A 260 34.24 -16.11 -15.31
C ALA A 260 35.58 -15.37 -15.30
N LEU A 261 36.66 -16.01 -15.77
CA LEU A 261 37.97 -15.39 -15.90
C LEU A 261 37.96 -14.20 -16.87
N VAL A 262 37.37 -14.37 -18.06
CA VAL A 262 37.23 -13.28 -19.04
C VAL A 262 36.35 -12.15 -18.49
N GLY A 263 35.27 -12.49 -17.78
CA GLY A 263 34.41 -11.53 -17.11
C GLY A 263 35.18 -10.69 -16.09
N LEU A 264 36.03 -11.34 -15.27
CA LEU A 264 36.87 -10.67 -14.27
C LEU A 264 37.94 -9.78 -14.92
N LEU A 265 38.64 -10.26 -15.94
CA LEU A 265 39.68 -9.50 -16.65
C LEU A 265 39.16 -8.27 -17.40
N ARG A 266 37.88 -8.28 -17.79
CA ARG A 266 37.21 -7.12 -18.40
C ARG A 266 36.56 -6.20 -17.37
N SER A 267 36.52 -6.59 -16.11
CA SER A 267 35.98 -5.77 -15.03
C SER A 267 36.98 -4.71 -14.56
N PRO A 268 36.54 -3.65 -13.85
CA PRO A 268 37.43 -2.65 -13.24
C PRO A 268 38.27 -3.20 -12.07
N LEU A 269 38.08 -4.46 -11.66
CA LEU A 269 38.78 -5.10 -10.55
C LEU A 269 40.14 -5.69 -10.95
N ALA A 270 40.42 -5.80 -12.25
CA ALA A 270 41.64 -6.39 -12.80
C ALA A 270 42.83 -5.43 -12.80
#